data_AF-A0A524LX17-F1
#
_entry.id   AF-A0A524LX17-F1
#
_cell.length_a   1.000
_cell.length_b   1.000
_cell.length_c   1.000
_cell.angle_alpha   90.00
_cell.angle_beta   90.00
_cell.angle_gamma   90.00
#
_symmetry.space_group_name_H-M   'P 1'
#
loop_
_entity.id
_entity.type
_entity.pdbx_description
1 polymer ?
#
loop_
_entity_poly.entity_id
_entity_poly.type
_entity_poly.pdbx_seq_one_letter_code
_entity_poly.pdbx_strand_id
1 'polypeptide(L)'
;RLPQETYDIMDVLSKKYNVVFEVMFPEAEEVQEMVQTKGINLFYDSVENRRLCCGIRKVKPLRKILATLDGWITGIRKDQTSTRENAKMLEIDEKYNGIVKVNPLLDWTWDQVWNYIKENNIPYHSLIDKGYPSIGCDPCTRAVKEGEDLRAGRWWWENDDTKECGLHMPEGV
;
A
#
# COMPACT_ATOMS: atom_id res chain seq x y z
N ARG A 1 1.80 -5.55 -10.84
CA ARG A 1 0.93 -4.72 -11.70
C ARG A 1 0.62 -3.45 -10.94
N LEU A 2 1.24 -2.36 -11.35
CA LEU A 2 0.97 -1.02 -10.83
C LEU A 2 0.45 -0.18 -12.01
N PRO A 3 -0.38 0.85 -11.75
CA PRO A 3 -0.69 1.84 -12.77
C PRO A 3 0.60 2.45 -13.33
N GLN A 4 0.59 2.84 -14.61
CA GLN A 4 1.75 3.52 -15.22
C GLN A 4 2.09 4.79 -14.45
N GLU A 5 1.07 5.53 -14.00
CA GLU A 5 1.20 6.74 -13.19
C GLU A 5 1.97 6.53 -11.88
N THR A 6 2.00 5.30 -11.33
CA THR A 6 2.82 4.96 -10.16
C THR A 6 4.30 4.94 -10.51
N TYR A 7 4.66 4.40 -11.68
CA TYR A 7 6.05 4.44 -12.15
C TYR A 7 6.47 5.87 -12.53
N ASP A 8 5.56 6.64 -13.13
CA ASP A 8 5.84 8.02 -13.54
C ASP A 8 6.14 8.90 -12.31
N ILE A 9 5.35 8.80 -11.24
CA ILE A 9 5.62 9.57 -10.03
C ILE A 9 6.90 9.11 -9.32
N MET A 10 7.23 7.81 -9.35
CA MET A 10 8.52 7.32 -8.84
C MET A 10 9.70 7.95 -9.60
N ASP A 11 9.65 8.01 -10.93
CA ASP A 11 10.69 8.65 -11.74
C ASP A 11 10.83 10.15 -11.42
N VAL A 12 9.71 10.87 -11.31
CA VAL A 12 9.68 12.29 -10.94
C VAL A 12 10.29 12.53 -9.56
N LEU A 13 9.89 11.74 -8.56
CA LEU A 13 10.40 11.88 -7.19
C LEU A 13 11.89 11.54 -7.10
N SER A 14 12.33 10.49 -7.81
CA SER A 14 13.75 10.10 -7.87
C SER A 14 14.61 11.24 -8.37
N LYS A 15 14.21 11.89 -9.48
CA LYS A 15 14.91 13.04 -10.05
C LYS A 15 14.85 14.28 -9.17
N LYS A 16 13.67 14.61 -8.62
CA LYS A 16 13.49 15.82 -7.80
C LYS A 16 14.29 15.79 -6.50
N TYR A 17 14.30 14.64 -5.83
CA TYR A 17 14.95 14.49 -4.52
C TYR A 17 16.34 13.85 -4.59
N ASN A 18 16.82 13.52 -5.80
CA ASN A 18 18.07 12.81 -6.03
C ASN A 18 18.18 11.52 -5.18
N VAL A 19 17.09 10.73 -5.20
CA VAL A 19 16.98 9.47 -4.45
C VAL A 19 16.93 8.30 -5.42
N VAL A 20 17.64 7.22 -5.09
CA VAL A 20 17.54 5.95 -5.80
C VAL A 20 16.59 5.04 -5.02
N PHE A 21 15.47 4.66 -5.63
CA PHE A 21 14.54 3.71 -5.03
C PHE A 21 15.08 2.29 -5.13
N GLU A 22 15.17 1.59 -4.00
CA GLU A 22 15.38 0.15 -3.99
C GLU A 22 14.06 -0.55 -4.29
N VAL A 23 13.92 -1.04 -5.53
CA VAL A 23 12.67 -1.64 -6.02
C VAL A 23 12.72 -3.15 -5.85
N MET A 24 11.83 -3.68 -5.01
CA MET A 24 11.69 -5.12 -4.79
C MET A 24 10.64 -5.74 -5.72
N PHE A 25 10.97 -6.90 -6.28
CA PHE A 25 10.07 -7.71 -7.10
C PHE A 25 9.75 -9.05 -6.41
N PRO A 26 8.57 -9.64 -6.68
CA PRO A 26 8.26 -10.99 -6.23
C PRO A 26 9.10 -12.06 -6.94
N GLU A 27 9.30 -13.18 -6.26
CA GLU A 27 9.94 -14.37 -6.83
C GLU A 27 9.11 -14.89 -8.01
N ALA A 28 9.76 -15.11 -9.16
CA ALA A 28 9.09 -15.36 -10.42
C ALA A 28 8.35 -16.70 -10.41
N GLU A 29 8.96 -17.72 -9.81
CA GLU A 29 8.44 -19.08 -9.71
C GLU A 29 7.12 -19.09 -8.93
N GLU A 30 7.05 -18.38 -7.80
CA GLU A 30 5.82 -18.29 -6.98
C GLU A 30 4.69 -17.58 -7.72
N VAL A 31 5.02 -16.52 -8.46
CA VAL A 31 4.06 -15.80 -9.29
C VAL A 31 3.55 -16.69 -10.42
N GLN A 32 4.44 -17.45 -11.05
CA GLN A 32 4.11 -18.36 -12.14
C GLN A 32 3.16 -19.47 -11.65
N GLU A 33 3.52 -20.14 -10.56
CA GLU A 33 2.71 -21.21 -9.97
C GLU A 33 1.31 -20.71 -9.59
N MET A 34 1.23 -19.57 -8.88
CA MET A 34 -0.04 -18.96 -8.49
C MET A 34 -0.92 -18.67 -9.70
N VAL A 35 -0.37 -18.07 -10.75
CA VAL A 35 -1.14 -17.70 -11.95
C VAL A 35 -1.54 -18.93 -12.77
N GLN A 36 -0.70 -19.96 -12.86
CA GLN A 36 -0.99 -21.20 -13.57
C GLN A 36 -2.11 -22.00 -12.90
N THR A 37 -2.12 -22.02 -11.56
CA THR A 37 -3.07 -22.84 -10.79
C THR A 37 -4.38 -22.13 -10.46
N LYS A 38 -4.35 -20.82 -10.22
CA LYS A 38 -5.51 -20.02 -9.78
C LYS A 38 -6.00 -19.01 -10.82
N GLY A 39 -5.27 -18.82 -11.91
CA GLY A 39 -5.60 -17.87 -12.96
C GLY A 39 -4.99 -16.48 -12.75
N ILE A 40 -4.96 -15.72 -13.84
CA ILE A 40 -4.25 -14.43 -13.94
C ILE A 40 -4.85 -13.32 -13.06
N ASN A 41 -6.15 -13.42 -12.77
CA ASN A 41 -6.93 -12.46 -11.98
C ASN A 41 -7.59 -13.13 -10.77
N LEU A 42 -6.95 -14.16 -10.19
CA LEU A 42 -7.45 -14.97 -9.07
C LEU A 42 -8.06 -14.17 -7.90
N PHE A 43 -7.59 -12.94 -7.70
CA PHE A 43 -7.98 -12.06 -6.60
C PHE A 43 -9.44 -11.56 -6.68
N TYR A 44 -10.12 -11.75 -7.81
CA TYR A 44 -11.57 -11.52 -7.90
C TYR A 44 -12.39 -12.72 -7.42
N ASP A 45 -11.79 -13.92 -7.39
CA ASP A 45 -12.55 -15.15 -7.15
C ASP A 45 -12.81 -15.40 -5.66
N SER A 46 -11.90 -14.95 -4.78
CA SER A 46 -12.08 -15.02 -3.32
C SER A 46 -11.13 -14.10 -2.55
N VAL A 47 -11.52 -13.77 -1.31
CA VAL A 47 -10.66 -13.06 -0.35
C VAL A 47 -9.36 -13.82 -0.09
N GLU A 48 -9.43 -15.15 -0.02
CA GLU A 48 -8.26 -16.02 0.14
C GLU A 48 -7.27 -15.86 -1.02
N ASN A 49 -7.76 -15.91 -2.27
CA ASN A 49 -6.92 -15.73 -3.45
C ASN A 49 -6.35 -14.30 -3.53
N ARG A 50 -7.10 -13.28 -3.11
CA ARG A 50 -6.59 -11.91 -2.97
C ARG A 50 -5.46 -11.84 -1.95
N ARG A 51 -5.63 -12.43 -0.77
CA ARG A 51 -4.61 -12.50 0.29
C ARG A 51 -3.37 -13.23 -0.20
N LEU A 52 -3.53 -14.36 -0.91
CA LEU A 52 -2.42 -15.08 -1.56
C LEU A 52 -1.66 -14.19 -2.54
N CYS A 53 -2.37 -13.51 -3.45
CA CYS A 53 -1.79 -12.60 -4.42
C CYS A 53 -1.02 -11.44 -3.75
N CYS A 54 -1.60 -10.81 -2.72
CA CYS A 54 -0.92 -9.77 -1.95
C CYS A 54 0.28 -10.32 -1.17
N GLY A 55 0.15 -11.54 -0.63
CA GLY A 55 1.20 -12.25 0.09
C GLY A 55 2.43 -12.44 -0.78
N ILE A 56 2.27 -13.05 -1.96
CA ILE A 56 3.36 -13.30 -2.91
C ILE A 56 3.90 -11.99 -3.49
N ARG A 57 3.02 -11.09 -3.95
CA ARG A 57 3.46 -9.90 -4.70
C ARG A 57 3.94 -8.73 -3.86
N LYS A 58 3.60 -8.69 -2.56
CA LYS A 58 3.87 -7.52 -1.71
C LYS A 58 4.51 -7.90 -0.38
N VAL A 59 3.87 -8.81 0.38
CA VAL A 59 4.29 -9.11 1.75
C VAL A 59 5.62 -9.87 1.77
N LYS A 60 5.79 -10.89 0.93
CA LYS A 60 7.04 -11.67 0.86
C LYS A 60 8.25 -10.81 0.44
N PRO A 61 8.18 -10.00 -0.64
CA PRO A 61 9.28 -9.10 -1.01
C PRO A 61 9.60 -8.08 0.08
N LEU A 62 8.57 -7.49 0.69
CA LEU A 62 8.77 -6.54 1.79
C LEU A 62 9.47 -7.20 2.98
N ARG A 63 9.04 -8.40 3.39
CA ARG A 63 9.67 -9.14 4.49
C ARG A 63 11.15 -9.40 4.22
N LYS A 64 11.51 -9.74 2.98
CA LYS A 64 12.90 -10.02 2.57
C LYS A 64 13.81 -8.81 2.79
N ILE A 65 13.37 -7.61 2.40
CA ILE A 65 14.17 -6.39 2.58
C ILE A 65 14.14 -5.89 4.03
N LEU A 66 12.97 -5.94 4.70
CA LEU A 66 12.88 -5.51 6.10
C LEU A 66 13.73 -6.37 7.04
N ALA A 67 13.94 -7.65 6.72
CA ALA A 67 14.82 -8.52 7.48
C ALA A 67 16.30 -8.07 7.50
N THR A 68 16.70 -7.13 6.65
CA THR A 68 18.06 -6.57 6.59
C THR A 68 18.17 -5.19 7.23
N LEU A 69 17.12 -4.69 7.88
CA LEU A 69 17.03 -3.32 8.40
C LEU A 69 16.66 -3.34 9.89
N ASP A 70 17.02 -2.28 10.63
CA ASP A 70 16.65 -2.11 12.04
C ASP A 70 15.30 -1.39 12.23
N GLY A 71 14.78 -0.79 11.16
CA GLY A 71 13.51 -0.08 11.20
C GLY A 71 13.04 0.49 9.86
N TRP A 72 11.80 0.96 9.83
CA TRP A 72 11.15 1.48 8.64
C TRP A 72 10.12 2.57 8.95
N ILE A 73 9.90 3.45 7.97
CA ILE A 73 8.94 4.55 8.04
C ILE A 73 7.76 4.24 7.14
N THR A 74 6.53 4.45 7.63
CA THR A 74 5.32 4.29 6.80
C THR A 74 4.44 5.54 6.79
N GLY A 75 3.66 5.71 5.73
CA GLY A 75 2.70 6.80 5.57
C GLY A 75 1.30 6.50 6.11
N ILE A 76 1.16 5.56 7.06
CA ILE A 76 -0.11 5.25 7.70
C ILE A 76 -0.61 6.46 8.49
N ARG A 77 -1.92 6.70 8.43
CA ARG A 77 -2.64 7.69 9.21
C ARG A 77 -3.91 7.10 9.81
N LYS A 78 -4.37 7.63 10.95
CA LYS A 78 -5.60 7.18 11.63
C LYS A 78 -6.84 7.43 10.78
N ASP A 79 -6.84 8.49 9.97
CA ASP A 79 -7.98 8.89 9.12
C ASP A 79 -8.20 8.00 7.88
N GLN A 80 -7.44 6.90 7.73
CA GLN A 80 -7.50 6.04 6.55
C GLN A 80 -8.40 4.81 6.72
N THR A 81 -8.39 4.13 7.87
CA THR A 81 -9.25 2.97 8.17
C THR A 81 -9.45 2.84 9.68
N SER A 82 -10.57 2.27 10.11
CA SER A 82 -10.82 1.93 11.52
C SER A 82 -9.75 1.00 12.11
N THR A 83 -9.22 0.07 11.31
CA THR A 83 -8.11 -0.82 11.72
C THR A 83 -6.79 -0.10 12.01
N ARG A 84 -6.64 1.18 11.63
CA ARG A 84 -5.45 2.00 11.87
C ARG A 84 -5.57 2.90 13.09
N GLU A 85 -6.71 2.93 13.77
CA GLU A 85 -6.91 3.74 14.99
C GLU A 85 -5.94 3.37 16.11
N ASN A 86 -5.58 2.09 16.21
CA ASN A 86 -4.66 1.56 17.22
C ASN A 86 -3.17 1.69 16.84
N ALA A 87 -2.85 2.20 15.64
CA ALA A 87 -1.46 2.39 15.25
C ALA A 87 -0.80 3.46 16.14
N LYS A 88 0.49 3.29 16.44
CA LYS A 88 1.28 4.21 17.26
C LYS A 88 2.32 4.92 16.40
N MET A 89 2.75 6.11 16.82
CA MET A 89 3.78 6.86 16.09
C MET A 89 5.10 6.08 16.08
N LEU A 90 5.39 5.37 17.17
CA LEU A 90 6.53 4.47 17.33
C LEU A 90 5.99 3.12 17.83
N GLU A 91 6.34 2.04 17.11
CA GLU A 91 5.96 0.67 17.44
C GLU A 91 7.10 -0.31 17.12
N ILE A 92 7.10 -1.44 17.82
CA ILE A 92 7.95 -2.60 17.48
C ILE A 92 7.11 -3.49 16.59
N ASP A 93 7.60 -3.75 15.37
CA ASP A 93 6.88 -4.52 14.36
C ASP A 93 7.31 -6.00 14.41
N GLU A 94 6.66 -6.75 15.32
CA GLU A 94 6.95 -8.17 15.54
C GLU A 94 6.84 -9.02 14.27
N LYS A 95 5.94 -8.65 13.35
CA LYS A 95 5.75 -9.32 12.06
C LYS A 95 7.00 -9.32 11.18
N TYR A 96 7.87 -8.31 11.37
CA TYR A 96 9.09 -8.13 10.60
C TYR A 96 10.31 -8.18 11.53
N ASN A 97 10.38 -9.20 12.39
CA ASN A 97 11.51 -9.50 13.28
C ASN A 97 11.75 -8.44 14.38
N GLY A 98 10.70 -7.75 14.82
CA GLY A 98 10.80 -6.80 15.92
C GLY A 98 11.56 -5.50 15.58
N ILE A 99 11.59 -5.13 14.30
CA ILE A 99 12.21 -3.87 13.85
C ILE A 99 11.37 -2.66 14.31
N VAL A 100 12.01 -1.49 14.40
CA VAL A 100 11.32 -0.24 14.75
C VAL A 100 10.47 0.23 13.58
N LYS A 101 9.18 0.48 13.80
CA LYS A 101 8.29 1.10 12.82
C LYS A 101 7.88 2.49 13.28
N VAL A 102 8.02 3.45 12.37
CA VAL A 102 7.73 4.86 12.62
C VAL A 102 6.64 5.35 11.67
N ASN A 103 5.59 5.95 12.22
CA ASN A 103 4.46 6.50 11.48
C ASN A 103 4.38 8.03 11.71
N PRO A 104 5.22 8.84 11.06
CA PRO A 104 5.36 10.26 11.38
C PRO A 104 4.12 11.10 11.03
N LEU A 105 3.29 10.60 10.13
CA LEU A 105 2.06 11.26 9.68
C LEU A 105 0.81 10.72 10.38
N LEU A 106 0.96 9.93 11.45
CA LEU A 106 -0.13 9.17 12.06
C LEU A 106 -1.37 10.01 12.38
N ASP A 107 -1.15 11.19 12.96
CA ASP A 107 -2.21 12.11 13.40
C ASP A 107 -2.52 13.20 12.36
N TRP A 108 -1.96 13.10 11.15
CA TRP A 108 -2.28 14.04 10.07
C TRP A 108 -3.61 13.67 9.42
N THR A 109 -4.44 14.67 9.15
CA THR A 109 -5.64 14.53 8.32
C THR A 109 -5.29 14.60 6.84
N TRP A 110 -6.21 14.14 6.00
CA TRP A 110 -6.18 14.31 4.55
C TRP A 110 -5.84 15.75 4.15
N ASP A 111 -6.54 16.73 4.72
CA ASP A 111 -6.33 18.15 4.39
C ASP A 111 -4.95 18.65 4.81
N GLN A 112 -4.42 18.21 5.96
CA GLN A 112 -3.07 18.57 6.38
C GLN A 112 -2.01 18.03 5.41
N VAL A 113 -2.16 16.78 4.95
CA VAL A 113 -1.28 16.19 3.93
C VAL A 113 -1.33 17.01 2.64
N TRP A 114 -2.54 17.37 2.18
CA TRP A 114 -2.71 18.13 0.95
C TRP A 114 -2.22 19.56 1.02
N ASN A 115 -2.45 20.24 2.14
CA ASN A 115 -1.92 21.58 2.37
C ASN A 115 -0.40 21.55 2.32
N TYR A 116 0.24 20.58 2.98
CA TYR A 116 1.69 20.44 2.94
C TYR A 116 2.22 20.14 1.54
N ILE A 117 1.57 19.24 0.79
CA ILE A 117 1.92 18.95 -0.61
C ILE A 117 1.89 20.22 -1.46
N LYS A 118 0.82 21.03 -1.33
CA LYS A 118 0.64 22.27 -2.09
C LYS A 118 1.65 23.34 -1.71
N GLU A 119 1.79 23.63 -0.42
CA GLU A 119 2.71 24.64 0.11
C GLU A 119 4.17 24.36 -0.28
N ASN A 120 4.55 23.07 -0.33
CA ASN A 120 5.91 22.65 -0.63
C ASN A 120 6.11 22.22 -2.10
N ASN A 121 5.09 22.39 -2.95
CA ASN A 121 5.10 21.99 -4.36
C ASN A 121 5.60 20.55 -4.56
N ILE A 122 5.15 19.62 -3.72
CA ILE A 122 5.55 18.21 -3.77
C ILE A 122 4.83 17.54 -4.96
N PRO A 123 5.55 16.89 -5.89
CA PRO A 123 4.91 16.12 -6.94
C PRO A 123 4.06 15.00 -6.32
N TYR A 124 2.84 14.83 -6.83
CA TYR A 124 1.92 13.80 -6.35
C TYR A 124 1.40 12.95 -7.50
N HIS A 125 0.74 11.84 -7.15
CA HIS A 125 0.27 10.84 -8.10
C HIS A 125 -0.91 11.38 -8.92
N SER A 126 -0.78 11.45 -10.25
CA SER A 126 -1.78 12.09 -11.14
C SER A 126 -3.17 11.43 -11.15
N LEU A 127 -3.27 10.14 -10.80
CA LEU A 127 -4.57 9.49 -10.57
C LEU A 127 -5.41 10.14 -9.46
N ILE A 128 -4.82 10.88 -8.52
CA ILE A 128 -5.60 11.60 -7.51
C ILE A 128 -6.59 12.55 -8.20
N ASP A 129 -6.15 13.30 -9.21
CA ASP A 129 -6.99 14.25 -9.96
C ASP A 129 -8.08 13.54 -10.79
N LYS A 130 -7.92 12.23 -11.00
CA LYS A 130 -8.91 11.36 -11.66
C LYS A 130 -9.85 10.66 -10.66
N GLY A 131 -9.88 11.10 -9.39
CA GLY A 131 -10.77 10.58 -8.36
C GLY A 131 -10.27 9.31 -7.66
N TYR A 132 -8.96 9.08 -7.59
CA TYR A 132 -8.36 7.92 -6.90
C TYR A 132 -7.68 8.31 -5.56
N PRO A 133 -8.43 8.56 -4.48
CA PRO A 133 -7.85 8.98 -3.20
C PRO A 133 -6.99 7.92 -2.49
N SER A 134 -7.19 6.64 -2.82
CA SER A 134 -6.34 5.54 -2.35
C SER A 134 -5.88 4.70 -3.53
N ILE A 135 -4.56 4.56 -3.70
CA ILE A 135 -3.96 3.93 -4.89
C ILE A 135 -3.22 2.66 -4.49
N GLY A 136 -3.47 1.57 -5.21
CA GLY A 136 -2.83 0.27 -5.02
C GLY A 136 -2.39 -0.36 -6.34
N CYS A 137 -2.56 -1.67 -6.47
CA CYS A 137 -2.35 -2.34 -7.76
C CYS A 137 -3.45 -1.93 -8.73
N ASP A 138 -3.10 -1.83 -10.01
CA ASP A 138 -4.01 -1.46 -11.10
C ASP A 138 -5.35 -2.23 -11.08
N PRO A 139 -5.39 -3.58 -11.07
CA PRO A 139 -6.66 -4.30 -11.07
C PRO A 139 -7.41 -4.25 -9.72
N CYS A 140 -6.80 -3.72 -8.67
CA CYS A 140 -7.35 -3.72 -7.32
C CYS A 140 -7.62 -2.33 -6.76
N THR A 141 -7.62 -1.32 -7.64
CA THR A 141 -7.95 0.08 -7.33
C THR A 141 -8.91 0.64 -8.37
N ARG A 142 -9.91 1.40 -7.95
CA ARG A 142 -10.77 2.22 -8.83
C ARG A 142 -10.95 3.63 -8.27
N ALA A 143 -11.42 4.55 -9.11
CA ALA A 143 -11.89 5.85 -8.65
C ALA A 143 -13.09 5.69 -7.70
N VAL A 144 -13.23 6.62 -6.76
CA VAL A 144 -14.38 6.71 -5.87
C VAL A 144 -15.40 7.71 -6.40
N LYS A 145 -16.67 7.52 -6.05
CA LYS A 145 -17.75 8.47 -6.31
C LYS A 145 -17.82 9.50 -5.18
N GLU A 146 -18.50 10.61 -5.46
CA GLU A 146 -18.80 11.62 -4.44
C GLU A 146 -19.56 10.97 -3.26
N GLY A 147 -19.11 11.25 -2.05
CA GLY A 147 -19.68 10.70 -0.80
C GLY A 147 -19.23 9.27 -0.46
N GLU A 148 -18.49 8.56 -1.33
CA GLU A 148 -17.84 7.30 -0.94
C GLU A 148 -16.65 7.56 -0.02
N ASP A 149 -16.37 6.60 0.86
CA ASP A 149 -15.15 6.57 1.67
C ASP A 149 -13.88 6.64 0.78
N LEU A 150 -12.83 7.32 1.26
CA LEU A 150 -11.58 7.52 0.51
C LEU A 150 -10.86 6.21 0.11
N ARG A 151 -11.19 5.09 0.74
CA ARG A 151 -10.68 3.76 0.41
C ARG A 151 -11.71 2.83 -0.20
N ALA A 152 -12.93 3.29 -0.46
CA ALA A 152 -13.98 2.49 -1.11
C ALA A 152 -13.54 1.92 -2.48
N GLY A 153 -12.58 2.59 -3.14
CA GLY A 153 -11.99 2.14 -4.39
C GLY A 153 -11.03 0.96 -4.28
N ARG A 154 -10.70 0.48 -3.07
CA ARG A 154 -9.79 -0.65 -2.84
C ARG A 154 -10.58 -1.93 -2.65
N TRP A 155 -10.28 -2.96 -3.45
CA TRP A 155 -11.00 -4.25 -3.41
C TRP A 155 -12.52 -4.07 -3.36
N TRP A 156 -13.02 -3.21 -4.25
CA TRP A 156 -14.39 -2.71 -4.22
C TRP A 156 -15.46 -3.79 -4.44
N TRP A 157 -15.05 -4.97 -4.90
CA TRP A 157 -15.91 -6.15 -5.08
C TRP A 157 -16.09 -6.96 -3.79
N GLU A 158 -15.27 -6.71 -2.75
CA GLU A 158 -15.37 -7.39 -1.46
C GLU A 158 -16.32 -6.63 -0.51
N ASN A 159 -17.13 -7.40 0.23
CA ASN A 159 -18.01 -6.91 1.31
C ASN A 159 -17.40 -7.12 2.71
N ASP A 160 -16.10 -7.38 2.79
CA ASP A 160 -15.37 -7.56 4.05
C ASP A 160 -15.17 -6.19 4.73
N ASP A 161 -15.48 -6.12 6.03
CA ASP A 161 -15.23 -4.95 6.87
C ASP A 161 -13.72 -4.65 7.00
N THR A 162 -12.86 -5.63 6.69
CA THR A 162 -11.39 -5.55 6.80
C THR A 162 -10.69 -5.54 5.44
N LYS A 163 -10.80 -4.42 4.74
CA LYS A 163 -10.09 -4.15 3.47
C LYS A 163 -8.62 -3.80 3.69
N GLU A 164 -7.81 -4.81 4.02
CA GLU A 164 -6.36 -4.68 4.17
C GLU A 164 -5.55 -5.68 3.35
N CYS A 165 -4.38 -5.21 2.88
CA CYS A 165 -3.50 -5.98 1.98
C CYS A 165 -2.56 -6.94 2.71
N GLY A 166 -2.48 -6.86 4.04
CA GLY A 166 -1.53 -7.63 4.84
C GLY A 166 -0.21 -6.92 5.12
N LEU A 167 0.13 -5.78 4.52
CA LEU A 167 1.41 -5.10 4.80
C LEU A 167 1.54 -4.56 6.23
N HIS A 168 0.40 -4.18 6.83
CA HIS A 168 0.34 -3.55 8.15
C HIS A 168 -0.52 -4.31 9.14
N MET A 169 -0.96 -5.52 8.78
CA MET A 169 -1.73 -6.38 9.68
C MET A 169 -0.81 -6.95 10.76
N PRO A 170 -1.25 -7.00 12.03
CA PRO A 170 -0.54 -7.72 13.09
C PRO A 170 -0.22 -9.16 12.70
N GLU A 171 0.75 -9.76 13.37
CA GLU A 171 1.05 -11.18 13.19
C GLU A 171 -0.16 -12.04 13.62
N GLY A 172 -0.52 -13.04 12.82
CA GLY A 172 -1.63 -13.98 13.12
C GLY A 172 -3.04 -13.54 12.65
N VAL A 173 -3.19 -12.46 11.88
CA VAL A 173 -4.46 -11.98 11.31
C VAL A 173 -4.53 -12.10 9.79
#